data_AF-A0A355YFK6-F1
#
_entry.id   AF-A0A355YFK6-F1
#
_cell.length_a   1.000
_cell.length_b   1.000
_cell.length_c   1.000
_cell.angle_alpha   90.00
_cell.angle_beta   90.00
_cell.angle_gamma   90.00
#
_symmetry.space_group_name_H-M   'P 1'
#
loop_
_entity.id
_entity.type
_entity.pdbx_description
1 polymer ?
#
loop_
_entity_poly.entity_id
_entity_poly.type
_entity_poly.pdbx_seq_one_letter_code
_entity_poly.pdbx_strand_id
1 'polypeptide(L)' 'GGGTSNPHLLQRIGARLPGVEVVSSAAFGLDPDYMEAMGFAWLARETLAGRPGNLPSVSGARGPRILGAIHPA' A
#
# COMPACT_ATOMS: atom_id res chain seq x y z
N GLY A 1 8.31 1.69 -1.79
CA GLY A 1 8.71 2.99 -2.37
C GLY A 1 10.19 3.22 -2.14
N GLY A 2 10.76 4.28 -2.71
CA GLY A 2 12.21 4.47 -2.82
C GLY A 2 13.04 4.47 -1.51
N GLY A 3 12.41 4.61 -0.34
CA GLY A 3 13.09 4.47 0.96
C GLY A 3 13.76 3.10 1.17
N THR A 4 13.31 2.05 0.46
CA THR A 4 13.95 0.71 0.50
C THR A 4 15.38 0.71 -0.04
N SER A 5 15.76 1.71 -0.85
CA SER A 5 17.10 1.84 -1.42
C SER A 5 18.09 2.56 -0.49
N ASN A 6 17.65 2.99 0.71
CA ASN A 6 18.50 3.66 1.68
C ASN A 6 18.92 2.69 2.81
N PRO A 7 20.14 2.11 2.76
CA PRO A 7 20.57 1.14 3.76
C PRO A 7 20.73 1.75 5.16
N HIS A 8 21.10 3.03 5.28
CA HIS A 8 21.22 3.70 6.57
C HIS A 8 19.86 3.88 7.25
N LEU A 9 18.82 4.21 6.49
CA LEU A 9 17.45 4.29 6.98
C LEU A 9 16.98 2.93 7.49
N LEU A 10 17.13 1.87 6.70
CA LEU A 10 16.71 0.53 7.08
C LEU A 10 17.43 0.01 8.33
N GLN A 11 18.74 0.24 8.43
CA GLN A 11 19.52 -0.10 9.62
C GLN A 11 18.97 0.60 10.87
N ARG A 12 18.64 1.90 10.77
CA ARG A 12 18.11 2.68 11.90
C ARG A 12 16.70 2.28 12.31
N ILE A 13 15.87 1.84 11.36
CA ILE A 13 14.54 1.28 11.63
C ILE A 13 14.70 -0.05 12.37
N GLY A 14 15.54 -0.97 11.86
CA GLY A 14 15.81 -2.26 12.50
C GLY A 14 16.35 -2.12 13.92
N ALA A 15 17.30 -1.19 14.15
CA ALA A 15 17.83 -0.91 15.48
C ALA A 15 16.78 -0.38 16.48
N ARG A 16 15.66 0.19 16.01
CA ARG A 16 14.56 0.72 16.83
C ARG A 16 13.42 -0.27 17.01
N LEU A 17 13.42 -1.38 16.28
CA LEU A 17 12.38 -2.40 16.32
C LEU A 17 13.01 -3.77 16.64
N PRO A 18 13.58 -3.96 17.84
CA PRO A 18 14.21 -5.21 18.22
C PRO A 18 13.19 -6.36 18.14
N GLY A 19 13.58 -7.47 17.50
CA GLY A 19 12.71 -8.63 17.28
C GLY A 19 11.78 -8.53 16.07
N VAL A 20 11.81 -7.42 15.32
CA VAL A 20 11.06 -7.27 14.07
C VAL A 20 12.02 -7.32 12.89
N GLU A 21 11.75 -8.22 11.94
CA GLU A 21 12.51 -8.29 10.70
C GLU A 21 12.07 -7.16 9.75
N VAL A 22 13.04 -6.38 9.26
CA VAL A 22 12.80 -5.31 8.28
C VAL A 22 13.27 -5.79 6.92
N VAL A 23 12.31 -6.14 6.05
CA VAL A 23 12.59 -6.63 4.69
C VAL A 23 11.92 -5.76 3.63
N SER A 24 12.48 -5.77 2.42
CA SER A 24 11.87 -5.16 1.24
C SER A 24 10.65 -5.96 0.78
N SER A 25 9.64 -5.29 0.22
CA SER A 25 8.51 -5.96 -0.42
C SER A 25 8.92 -6.84 -1.61
N ALA A 26 10.11 -6.60 -2.18
CA ALA A 26 10.68 -7.43 -3.25
C ALA A 26 10.85 -8.90 -2.83
N ALA A 27 11.07 -9.16 -1.53
CA ALA A 27 11.12 -10.52 -0.98
C ALA A 27 9.80 -11.30 -1.16
N PHE A 28 8.69 -10.58 -1.38
CA PHE A 28 7.36 -11.14 -1.63
C PHE A 28 6.92 -11.00 -3.10
N GLY A 29 7.85 -10.73 -4.02
CA GLY A 29 7.55 -10.56 -5.44
C GLY A 29 6.90 -9.22 -5.80
N LEU A 30 6.88 -8.26 -4.87
CA LEU A 30 6.32 -6.93 -5.08
C LEU A 30 7.43 -5.90 -5.15
N ASP A 31 7.70 -5.39 -6.35
CA ASP A 31 8.65 -4.32 -6.54
C ASP A 31 8.24 -3.09 -5.70
N PRO A 32 9.11 -2.61 -4.79
CA PRO A 32 8.81 -1.46 -3.94
C PRO A 32 8.45 -0.19 -4.71
N ASP A 33 8.98 0.00 -5.92
CA ASP A 33 8.78 1.23 -6.70
C ASP A 33 7.41 1.29 -7.35
N TYR A 34 6.79 0.13 -7.59
CA TYR A 34 5.44 0.04 -8.18
C TYR A 34 4.32 -0.10 -7.15
N MET A 35 4.62 -0.15 -5.85
CA MET A 35 3.62 -0.45 -4.81
C MET A 35 2.40 0.49 -4.84
N GLU A 36 2.63 1.79 -4.97
CA GLU A 36 1.55 2.79 -4.98
C GLU A 36 0.73 2.71 -6.27
N ALA A 37 1.39 2.51 -7.42
CA ALA A 37 0.72 2.34 -8.72
C ALA A 37 -0.15 1.08 -8.74
N MET A 38 0.36 -0.05 -8.22
CA MET A 38 -0.41 -1.28 -8.03
C MET A 38 -1.60 -1.05 -7.08
N GLY A 39 -1.42 -0.23 -6.04
CA GLY A 39 -2.50 0.19 -5.14
C GLY A 39 -3.65 0.88 -5.88
N PHE A 40 -3.37 1.83 -6.79
CA PHE A 40 -4.40 2.47 -7.61
C PHE A 40 -5.07 1.51 -8.60
N ALA A 41 -4.28 0.63 -9.25
CA ALA A 41 -4.83 -0.40 -10.14
C ALA A 41 -5.78 -1.35 -9.39
N TRP A 42 -5.41 -1.75 -8.17
CA TRP A 42 -6.25 -2.54 -7.30
C TRP A 42 -7.52 -1.78 -6.89
N LEU A 43 -7.42 -0.49 -6.54
CA LEU A 43 -8.59 0.34 -6.23
C LEU A 43 -9.57 0.42 -7.42
N ALA A 44 -9.07 0.61 -8.64
CA ALA A 44 -9.90 0.59 -9.84
C ALA A 44 -10.62 -0.75 -10.02
N ARG A 45 -9.94 -1.88 -9.77
CA ARG A 45 -10.57 -3.22 -9.76
C ARG A 45 -11.68 -3.32 -8.70
N GLU A 46 -11.48 -2.78 -7.51
CA GLU A 46 -12.52 -2.78 -6.46
C GLU A 46 -13.72 -1.90 -6.86
N THR A 47 -13.48 -0.75 -7.48
CA THR A 47 -14.54 0.12 -8.05
C THR A 47 -15.38 -0.64 -9.08
N LEU A 48 -14.73 -1.30 -10.05
CA LEU A 48 -15.40 -2.08 -11.09
C LEU A 48 -16.19 -3.26 -10.53
N ALA A 49 -15.71 -3.85 -9.43
CA ALA A 49 -16.39 -4.95 -8.76
C ALA A 49 -17.46 -4.50 -7.74
N GLY A 50 -17.69 -3.19 -7.59
CA GLY A 50 -18.64 -2.63 -6.63
C GLY A 50 -18.26 -2.89 -5.16
N ARG A 51 -16.98 -3.10 -4.87
CA ARG A 51 -16.48 -3.41 -3.52
C ARG A 51 -15.83 -2.19 -2.86
N PRO A 52 -15.89 -2.09 -1.52
CA PRO A 52 -15.24 -1.00 -0.81
C PRO A 52 -13.71 -1.00 -1.02
N GLY A 53 -13.16 0.19 -1.28
CA GLY A 53 -11.71 0.39 -1.41
C GLY A 53 -11.06 1.00 -0.16
N ASN A 54 -11.85 1.52 0.80
CA ASN A 54 -11.34 2.08 2.03
C ASN A 54 -11.43 1.11 3.22
N LEU A 55 -10.59 1.37 4.21
CA LEU A 55 -10.75 0.82 5.55
C LEU A 55 -11.19 1.96 6.51
N PRO A 56 -12.40 1.91 7.09
CA PRO A 56 -12.91 2.98 7.95
C PRO A 56 -12.03 3.28 9.16
N SER A 57 -11.41 2.27 9.77
CA SER A 57 -10.50 2.45 10.91
C SER A 57 -9.22 3.21 10.57
N VAL A 58 -8.82 3.25 9.29
CA VAL A 58 -7.68 4.04 8.80
C VAL A 58 -8.12 5.43 8.34
N SER A 59 -9.27 5.52 7.66
CA SER A 59 -9.75 6.76 7.04
C SER A 59 -10.61 7.65 7.94
N GLY A 60 -11.15 7.13 9.05
CA GLY A 60 -12.14 7.82 9.89
C GLY A 60 -13.53 7.94 9.25
N ALA A 61 -13.76 7.30 8.10
CA ALA A 61 -15.07 7.32 7.43
C ALA A 61 -16.15 6.64 8.30
N ARG A 62 -17.41 7.08 8.16
CA ARG A 62 -18.56 6.47 8.88
C ARG A 62 -18.82 5.00 8.53
N GLY A 63 -18.20 4.47 7.48
CA GLY A 63 -18.32 3.08 7.07
C GLY A 63 -17.62 2.79 5.74
N PRO A 64 -17.69 1.55 5.24
CA PRO A 64 -17.07 1.15 3.98
C PRO A 64 -17.63 1.94 2.78
N ARG A 65 -16.78 2.29 1.83
CA ARG A 65 -17.08 3.08 0.62
C ARG A 65 -16.36 2.50 -0.59
N ILE A 66 -17.09 2.36 -1.69
CA ILE A 66 -16.49 2.22 -3.01
C ILE A 66 -15.79 3.54 -3.32
N LEU A 67 -14.53 3.48 -3.71
CA LEU A 67 -13.72 4.67 -4.02
C LEU A 67 -13.64 4.88 -5.53
N GLY A 68 -13.40 6.13 -5.95
CA GLY A 68 -13.23 6.49 -7.37
C GLY A 68 -14.54 6.73 -8.13
N ALA A 69 -14.39 6.96 -9.43
CA ALA A 69 -15.47 7.15 -10.41
C ALA A 69 -15.10 6.45 -11.73
N ILE A 70 -16.10 5.98 -12.47
CA ILE A 70 -15.90 5.35 -13.78
C ILE A 70 -16.11 6.39 -14.87
N HIS A 71 -15.07 6.63 -15.66
CA HIS A 71 -15.11 7.45 -16.87
C HIS A 71 -15.02 6.50 -18.07
N PRO A 72 -16.12 6.31 -18.84
CA PRO A 72 -16.10 5.49 -20.05
C PRO A 72 -15.07 6.00 -21.06
N ALA A 73 -14.54 5.07 -21.87
CA ALA A 73 -13.56 5.34 -22.91
C ALA A 73 -14.10 6.24 -24.02
#